data_AF-A0A8H6X0R3-F1
#
_entry.id   AF-A0A8H6X0R3-F1
#
_cell.length_a   1.000
_cell.length_b   1.000
_cell.length_c   1.000
_cell.angle_alpha   90.00
_cell.angle_beta   90.00
_cell.angle_gamma   90.00
#
_symmetry.space_group_name_H-M   'P 1'
#
loop_
_entity.id
_entity.type
_entity.pdbx_description
1 polymer ?
#
loop_
_entity_poly.entity_id
_entity_poly.type
_entity_poly.pdbx_seq_one_letter_code
_entity_poly.pdbx_strand_id
1 'polypeptide(L)'
;MLTATRATLRLATRHVAIRSYASQPKSPMGQWYSTILPAMLPISLLASAVYTGLLLAQLTLSHEKTIDKQTARLKQLEAEVDALSSRN
;
A
#
# COMPACT_ATOMS: atom_id res chain seq x y z
N MET A 1 -47.74 -0.26 -74.63
CA MET A 1 -46.66 -1.04 -73.99
C MET A 1 -45.72 -0.06 -73.31
N LEU A 2 -45.56 -0.13 -71.98
CA LEU A 2 -44.34 0.18 -71.21
C LEU A 2 -44.72 0.28 -69.72
N THR A 3 -44.40 -0.74 -68.93
CA THR A 3 -44.46 -0.68 -67.47
C THR A 3 -43.03 -0.77 -66.96
N ALA A 4 -42.45 0.38 -66.62
CA ALA A 4 -41.12 0.47 -66.03
C ALA A 4 -41.25 0.36 -64.51
N THR A 5 -40.93 -0.81 -63.97
CA THR A 5 -40.92 -1.07 -62.52
C THR A 5 -39.68 -0.41 -61.91
N ARG A 6 -39.85 0.70 -61.20
CA ARG A 6 -38.78 1.37 -60.46
C ARG A 6 -38.51 0.62 -59.15
N ALA A 7 -37.39 -0.09 -59.10
CA ALA A 7 -36.86 -0.68 -57.87
C ALA A 7 -36.26 0.41 -56.97
N THR A 8 -36.88 0.67 -55.83
CA THR A 8 -36.34 1.59 -54.82
C THR A 8 -35.33 0.85 -53.95
N LEU A 9 -34.04 1.08 -54.18
CA LEU A 9 -32.98 0.64 -53.28
C LEU A 9 -33.02 1.48 -52.00
N ARG A 10 -33.44 0.88 -50.89
CA ARG A 10 -33.27 1.48 -49.55
C ARG A 10 -31.88 1.13 -49.05
N LEU A 11 -31.00 2.12 -49.03
CA LEU A 11 -29.68 2.02 -48.44
C LEU A 11 -29.83 1.97 -46.92
N ALA A 12 -29.66 0.78 -46.33
CA ALA A 12 -29.69 0.60 -44.89
C ALA A 12 -28.37 1.06 -44.28
N THR A 13 -28.36 2.26 -43.71
CA THR A 13 -27.26 2.76 -42.89
C THR A 13 -27.13 1.88 -41.64
N ARG A 14 -26.10 1.03 -41.59
CA ARG A 14 -25.74 0.28 -40.38
C ARG A 14 -25.16 1.26 -39.36
N HIS A 15 -25.98 1.71 -38.43
CA HIS A 15 -25.46 2.29 -37.19
C HIS A 15 -24.88 1.17 -36.32
N VAL A 16 -23.55 1.19 -36.17
CA VAL A 16 -22.85 0.36 -35.19
C VAL A 16 -23.28 0.86 -33.81
N ALA A 17 -24.11 0.09 -33.12
CA ALA A 17 -24.45 0.34 -31.74
C ALA A 17 -23.21 0.16 -30.88
N ILE A 18 -22.60 1.27 -30.46
CA ILE A 18 -21.62 1.25 -29.38
C ILE A 18 -22.38 0.76 -28.15
N ARG A 19 -22.10 -0.48 -27.73
CA ARG A 19 -22.66 -1.07 -26.52
C ARG A 19 -22.07 -0.31 -25.33
N SER A 20 -22.78 0.71 -24.86
CA SER A 20 -22.54 1.32 -23.57
C SER A 20 -22.60 0.21 -22.53
N TYR A 21 -21.47 -0.08 -21.87
CA TYR A 21 -21.44 -0.99 -20.74
C TYR A 21 -22.37 -0.40 -19.68
N ALA A 22 -23.59 -0.95 -19.59
CA ALA A 22 -24.49 -0.62 -18.50
C ALA A 22 -23.75 -1.00 -17.22
N SER A 23 -23.33 0.02 -16.46
CA SER A 23 -22.80 -0.17 -15.12
C SER A 23 -23.87 -0.90 -14.32
N GLN A 24 -23.62 -2.18 -14.01
CA GLN A 24 -24.46 -2.96 -13.12
C GLN A 24 -24.75 -2.12 -11.87
N PRO A 25 -25.98 -2.13 -11.33
CA PRO A 25 -26.31 -1.35 -10.15
C PRO A 25 -25.31 -1.72 -9.04
N LYS A 26 -24.43 -0.79 -8.68
CA LYS A 26 -23.44 -1.00 -7.63
C LYS A 26 -24.22 -1.34 -6.35
N SER A 27 -23.92 -2.51 -5.79
CA SER A 27 -24.40 -2.89 -4.46
C SER A 27 -24.20 -1.71 -3.49
N PRO A 28 -25.19 -1.35 -2.66
CA PRO A 28 -25.08 -0.23 -1.72
C PRO A 28 -23.80 -0.30 -0.86
N MET A 29 -23.34 -1.51 -0.51
CA MET A 29 -22.07 -1.70 0.19
C MET A 29 -20.86 -1.43 -0.70
N GLY A 30 -20.87 -1.84 -1.96
CA GLY A 30 -19.77 -1.56 -2.90
C GLY A 30 -19.59 -0.07 -3.18
N GLN A 31 -20.69 0.68 -3.21
CA GLN A 31 -20.67 2.15 -3.30
C GLN A 31 -19.96 2.75 -2.07
N TRP A 32 -20.33 2.31 -0.86
CA TRP A 32 -19.77 2.76 0.41
C TRP A 32 -18.26 2.54 0.51
N TYR A 33 -17.79 1.32 0.17
CA TYR A 33 -16.35 1.02 0.15
C TYR A 33 -15.61 1.85 -0.90
N SER A 34 -16.19 2.04 -2.09
CA SER A 34 -15.54 2.81 -3.16
C SER A 34 -15.40 4.30 -2.85
N THR A 35 -16.22 4.85 -1.96
CA THR A 35 -16.14 6.26 -1.55
C THR A 35 -15.24 6.46 -0.33
N ILE A 36 -15.21 5.52 0.61
CA ILE A 36 -14.53 5.71 1.90
C ILE A 36 -13.07 5.26 1.86
N LEU A 37 -12.76 4.16 1.18
CA LEU A 37 -11.38 3.68 1.11
C LEU A 37 -10.43 4.70 0.46
N PRO A 38 -10.77 5.36 -0.66
CA PRO A 38 -9.91 6.39 -1.23
C PRO A 38 -9.73 7.61 -0.32
N ALA A 39 -10.76 7.94 0.46
CA ALA A 39 -10.70 9.02 1.44
C ALA A 39 -9.83 8.68 2.66
N MET A 40 -9.67 7.40 2.98
CA MET A 40 -8.86 6.90 4.11
C MET A 40 -7.38 6.71 3.77
N LEU A 41 -7.04 6.44 2.50
CA LEU A 41 -5.66 6.28 2.02
C LEU A 41 -4.67 7.38 2.46
N PRO A 42 -4.98 8.68 2.38
CA PRO A 42 -4.02 9.71 2.79
C PRO A 42 -3.69 9.64 4.29
N ILE A 43 -4.67 9.29 5.13
CA ILE A 43 -4.51 9.23 6.59
C ILE A 43 -3.67 8.02 6.97
N SER A 44 -3.88 6.86 6.34
CA SER A 44 -3.09 5.66 6.61
C SER A 44 -1.63 5.82 6.15
N LEU A 45 -1.40 6.48 5.01
CA LEU A 45 -0.05 6.81 4.56
C LEU A 45 0.67 7.75 5.54
N LEU A 46 -0.03 8.76 6.05
CA LEU A 46 0.53 9.67 7.04
C LEU A 46 0.88 8.93 8.34
N ALA A 47 -0.02 8.07 8.83
CA ALA A 47 0.22 7.27 10.03
C ALA A 47 1.43 6.33 9.86
N SER A 48 1.56 5.67 8.70
CA SER A 48 2.72 4.83 8.40
C SER A 48 4.02 5.63 8.37
N ALA A 49 4.02 6.82 7.76
CA ALA A 49 5.21 7.66 7.69
C ALA A 49 5.67 8.10 9.09
N VAL A 50 4.73 8.54 9.93
CA VAL A 50 5.01 8.93 11.32
C VAL A 50 5.52 7.74 12.12
N TYR A 51 4.89 6.56 11.99
CA TYR A 51 5.32 5.35 12.68
C TYR A 51 6.75 4.95 12.28
N THR A 52 7.07 4.95 10.97
CA THR A 52 8.43 4.63 10.50
C THR A 52 9.45 5.66 10.99
N GLY A 53 9.11 6.95 11.02
CA GLY A 53 9.98 7.98 11.59
C GLY A 53 10.24 7.78 13.09
N LEU A 54 9.20 7.45 13.85
CA LEU A 54 9.31 7.18 15.28
C LEU A 54 10.10 5.89 15.55
N LEU A 55 9.90 4.86 14.74
CA LEU A 55 10.64 3.61 14.81
C LEU A 55 12.13 3.82 14.52
N LEU A 56 12.46 4.66 13.53
CA LEU A 56 13.83 5.01 13.21
C LEU A 56 14.52 5.75 14.38
N ALA A 57 13.82 6.70 15.00
CA ALA A 57 14.32 7.39 16.19
C ALA A 57 14.50 6.45 17.40
N GLN A 58 13.60 5.47 17.57
CA GLN A 58 13.76 4.44 18.62
C GLN A 58 14.95 3.53 18.33
N LEU A 59 15.19 3.16 17.07
CA LEU A 59 16.32 2.34 16.66
C LEU A 59 17.65 3.03 16.96
N THR A 60 17.80 4.32 16.64
CA THR A 60 19.03 5.08 16.93
C THR A 60 19.29 5.15 18.43
N LEU A 61 18.26 5.42 19.24
CA LEU A 61 18.37 5.48 20.70
C LEU A 61 18.66 4.11 21.31
N SER A 62 18.13 3.04 20.72
CA SER A 62 18.41 1.66 21.15
C SER A 62 19.84 1.25 20.84
N HIS A 63 20.44 1.79 19.77
CA HIS A 63 21.79 1.44 19.35
C HIS A 63 22.83 1.99 20.34
N GLU A 64 22.71 3.26 20.73
CA GLU A 64 23.54 3.85 21.79
C GLU A 64 23.41 3.08 23.10
N LYS A 65 22.16 2.80 23.52
CA LYS A 65 21.90 2.07 24.76
C LYS A 65 22.38 0.61 24.73
N THR A 66 22.49 0.00 23.55
CA THR A 66 22.96 -1.39 23.41
C THR A 66 24.48 -1.45 23.49
N ILE A 67 25.18 -0.50 22.88
CA ILE A 67 26.64 -0.40 22.97
C ILE A 67 27.06 -0.22 24.44
N ASP A 68 26.43 0.71 25.16
CA ASP A 68 26.74 0.93 26.58
C ASP A 68 26.56 -0.35 27.44
N LYS A 69 25.48 -1.10 27.18
CA LYS A 69 25.22 -2.37 27.88
C LYS A 69 26.24 -3.45 27.56
N GLN A 70 26.71 -3.53 26.31
CA GLN A 70 27.71 -4.50 25.89
C GLN A 70 29.09 -4.14 26.46
N THR A 71 29.46 -2.86 26.46
CA THR A 71 30.71 -2.38 27.08
C THR A 71 30.71 -2.61 28.58
N ALA A 72 29.58 -2.38 29.27
CA ALA A 72 29.45 -2.67 30.70
C ALA A 72 29.62 -4.17 31.00
N ARG A 73 29.03 -5.05 30.17
CA ARG A 73 29.23 -6.50 30.31
C ARG A 73 30.66 -6.91 30.02
N LEU A 74 31.29 -6.37 28.99
CA LEU A 74 32.69 -6.66 28.68
C LEU A 74 33.60 -6.27 29.85
N LYS A 75 33.45 -5.09 30.43
CA LYS A 75 34.22 -4.67 31.62
C LYS A 75 34.01 -5.59 32.82
N GLN A 76 32.79 -6.07 33.01
CA GLN A 76 32.49 -7.01 34.08
C GLN A 76 33.19 -8.36 33.83
N LEU A 77 33.11 -8.88 32.60
CA LEU A 77 33.80 -10.11 32.21
C LEU A 77 35.33 -9.96 32.28
N GLU A 78 35.89 -8.82 31.87
CA GLU A 78 37.32 -8.51 32.02
C GLU A 78 37.73 -8.53 33.49
N ALA A 79 36.96 -7.89 34.37
CA ALA A 79 37.23 -7.90 35.80
C ALA A 79 37.14 -9.32 36.42
N GLU A 80 36.21 -10.15 35.95
CA GLU A 80 36.09 -11.55 36.36
C GLU A 80 37.29 -12.38 35.87
N VAL A 81 37.74 -12.17 34.63
CA VAL A 81 38.92 -12.84 34.07
C VAL A 81 40.20 -12.43 34.79
N ASP A 82 40.41 -11.13 35.06
CA ASP A 82 41.57 -10.63 35.81
C ASP A 82 41.58 -11.15 37.25
N ALA A 83 40.41 -11.22 37.90
CA ALA A 83 40.28 -11.78 39.25
C ALA A 83 40.60 -13.29 39.29
N LEU A 84 40.28 -14.03 38.22
CA LEU A 84 40.61 -15.45 38.11
C LEU A 84 42.09 -15.66 37.72
N SER A 85 42.63 -14.82 36.84
CA SER A 85 44.03 -14.89 36.39
C SER A 85 45.02 -14.50 37.48
N SER A 86 44.65 -13.58 38.37
CA SER A 86 45.48 -13.16 39.51
C SER A 86 45.43 -14.11 40.71
N ARG A 87 44.54 -15.12 40.67
CA ARG A 87 44.36 -16.12 41.71
C ARG A 87 45.12 -17.43 41.45
N ASN A 88 45.69 -17.60 40.26
CA ASN A 88 46.69 -18.64 39.92
C ASN A 88 48.10 -18.05 39.97
#